data_AF-A0A4U8V7T6-F1
#
_entry.id   AF-A0A4U8V7T6-F1
#
_cell.length_a   1.000
_cell.length_b   1.000
_cell.length_c   1.000
_cell.angle_alpha   90.00
_cell.angle_beta   90.00
_cell.angle_gamma   90.00
#
_symmetry.space_group_name_H-M   'P 1'
#
loop_
_entity.id
_entity.type
_entity.pdbx_description
1 polymer ?
#
loop_
_entity_poly.entity_id
_entity_poly.type
_entity_poly.pdbx_seq_one_letter_code
_entity_poly.pdbx_strand_id
1 'polypeptide(L)'
;MPASLLAPALSPAALRRLKALVWLLALLPLARLVWLGAHDGFGANPLEFVTRSTGTWALVLLCVTLAITPLRHWSGAHWLVRLRRLLGLFAFFYACLHMLLWFVVDQGLDPSAMLADVIKRPFITAGFTAFALMAILAVTSPHAVVRRLGGRRWQMLHRLVYVVAVLAILHYWWHKAGKNDFGEVTIYAAVVAVLLGARMVRAWRRRMQTAKPAGKAQDGAGDSTGGEAVRMMPADRGTSSSDA
;
A
#
# COMPACT_ATOMS: atom_id res chain seq x y z
N MET A 1 19.76 -18.21 10.94
CA MET A 1 20.08 -17.09 10.03
C MET A 1 20.33 -15.86 10.90
N PRO A 2 21.58 -15.38 11.03
CA PRO A 2 21.90 -14.31 11.97
C PRO A 2 21.24 -12.99 11.54
N ALA A 3 20.71 -12.27 12.52
CA ALA A 3 19.95 -11.03 12.38
C ALA A 3 20.82 -9.78 12.12
N SER A 4 21.92 -9.91 11.37
CA SER A 4 22.97 -8.88 11.27
C SER A 4 23.04 -8.12 9.93
N LEU A 5 22.07 -8.28 9.03
CA LEU A 5 21.92 -7.43 7.84
C LEU A 5 20.63 -6.58 7.91
N LEU A 6 20.32 -6.03 9.07
CA LEU A 6 19.32 -4.97 9.16
C LEU A 6 19.84 -3.78 8.37
N ALA A 7 19.25 -3.53 7.19
CA ALA A 7 19.60 -2.40 6.34
C ALA A 7 19.76 -1.12 7.20
N PRO A 8 20.90 -0.40 7.10
CA PRO A 8 21.21 0.68 8.02
C PRO A 8 20.11 1.74 8.00
N ALA A 9 19.79 2.26 9.18
CA ALA A 9 18.86 3.37 9.30
C ALA A 9 19.43 4.60 8.59
N LEU A 10 18.76 5.10 7.56
CA LEU A 10 19.16 6.33 6.88
C LEU A 10 19.17 7.50 7.87
N SER A 11 20.24 8.29 7.85
CA SER A 11 20.33 9.53 8.62
C SER A 11 19.20 10.50 8.20
N PRO A 12 18.74 11.41 9.08
CA PRO A 12 17.70 12.38 8.72
C PRO A 12 18.07 13.23 7.51
N ALA A 13 19.33 13.63 7.37
CA ALA A 13 19.83 14.39 6.22
C ALA A 13 19.77 13.57 4.92
N ALA A 14 20.21 12.31 4.95
CA ALA A 14 20.14 11.43 3.80
C ALA A 14 18.69 11.19 3.35
N LEU A 15 17.77 11.00 4.30
CA LEU A 15 16.35 10.84 3.99
C LEU A 15 15.73 12.10 3.37
N ARG A 16 16.12 13.30 3.83
CA ARG A 16 15.66 14.56 3.22
C ARG A 16 16.14 14.69 1.77
N ARG A 17 17.43 14.42 1.51
CA ARG A 17 17.99 14.43 0.15
C ARG A 17 17.29 13.40 -0.75
N LEU A 18 17.03 12.21 -0.24
CA LEU A 18 16.30 11.18 -0.97
C LEU A 18 14.86 11.63 -1.30
N LYS A 19 14.15 12.25 -0.36
CA LYS A 19 12.81 12.80 -0.63
C LYS A 19 12.84 13.90 -1.69
N ALA A 20 13.84 14.79 -1.64
CA ALA A 20 14.03 15.80 -2.67
C ALA A 20 14.29 15.17 -4.05
N LEU A 21 15.14 14.15 -4.11
CA LEU A 21 15.38 13.40 -5.35
C LEU A 21 14.08 12.75 -5.87
N VAL A 22 13.31 12.07 -5.01
CA VAL A 22 12.02 11.47 -5.40
C VAL A 22 11.04 12.54 -5.90
N TRP A 23 11.02 13.73 -5.28
CA TRP A 23 10.24 14.87 -5.76
C TRP A 23 10.64 15.28 -7.18
N LEU A 24 11.93 15.48 -7.43
CA LEU A 24 12.45 15.86 -8.75
C LEU A 24 12.13 14.79 -9.80
N LEU A 25 12.41 13.53 -9.49
CA LEU A 25 12.13 12.40 -10.39
C LEU A 25 10.64 12.27 -10.70
N ALA A 26 9.76 12.50 -9.72
CA ALA A 26 8.32 12.47 -9.94
C ALA A 26 7.81 13.67 -10.76
N LEU A 27 8.55 14.78 -10.84
CA LEU A 27 8.22 15.93 -11.68
C LEU A 27 8.80 15.84 -13.11
N LEU A 28 9.82 15.00 -13.35
CA LEU A 28 10.42 14.84 -14.68
C LEU A 28 9.41 14.54 -15.79
N PRO A 29 8.39 13.67 -15.61
CA PRO A 29 7.42 13.41 -16.66
C PRO A 29 6.60 14.64 -17.06
N LEU A 30 6.22 15.45 -16.08
CA LEU A 30 5.54 16.72 -16.33
C LEU A 30 6.47 17.72 -17.03
N ALA A 31 7.73 17.82 -16.57
CA ALA A 31 8.74 18.67 -17.22
C ALA A 31 8.96 18.26 -18.68
N ARG A 32 8.97 16.95 -18.98
CA ARG A 32 9.02 16.43 -20.36
C ARG A 32 7.81 16.89 -21.17
N LEU A 33 6.60 16.85 -20.62
CA LEU A 33 5.40 17.32 -21.34
C LEU A 33 5.48 18.82 -21.63
N VAL A 34 5.92 19.64 -20.67
CA VAL A 34 6.12 21.08 -20.87
C VAL A 34 7.16 21.35 -21.95
N TRP A 35 8.30 20.64 -21.90
CA TRP A 35 9.35 20.77 -22.91
C TRP A 35 8.86 20.42 -24.31
N LEU A 36 8.17 19.29 -24.46
CA LEU A 36 7.61 18.86 -25.75
C LEU A 36 6.56 19.86 -26.27
N GLY A 37 5.72 20.40 -25.39
CA GLY A 37 4.74 21.43 -25.77
C GLY A 37 5.37 22.74 -26.22
N ALA A 38 6.51 23.12 -25.64
CA ALA A 38 7.24 24.33 -26.03
C ALA A 38 8.04 24.19 -27.34
N HIS A 39 8.21 22.97 -27.86
CA HIS A 39 9.02 22.67 -29.05
C HIS A 39 8.22 21.89 -30.11
N ASP A 40 6.89 21.97 -30.08
CA ASP A 40 5.98 21.27 -31.03
C ASP A 40 6.25 19.75 -31.15
N GLY A 41 6.76 19.13 -30.08
CA GLY A 41 7.28 17.76 -30.07
C GLY A 41 6.24 16.67 -29.82
N PHE A 42 4.94 17.00 -29.78
CA PHE A 42 3.89 16.03 -29.48
C PHE A 42 3.45 15.17 -30.68
N GLY A 43 3.80 15.57 -31.90
CA GLY A 43 3.40 14.87 -33.12
C GLY A 43 1.92 15.04 -33.45
N ALA A 44 1.34 14.06 -34.15
CA ALA A 44 0.04 14.19 -34.81
C ALA A 44 -1.18 14.27 -33.88
N ASN A 45 -1.12 13.73 -32.65
CA ASN A 45 -2.24 13.77 -31.72
C ASN A 45 -1.79 14.20 -30.31
N PRO A 46 -1.60 15.51 -30.07
CA PRO A 46 -1.05 16.03 -28.82
C PRO A 46 -1.90 15.72 -27.59
N LEU A 47 -3.22 15.89 -27.70
CA LEU A 47 -4.12 15.66 -26.58
C LEU A 47 -4.10 14.19 -26.16
N GLU A 48 -4.21 13.27 -27.12
CA GLU A 48 -4.14 11.84 -26.81
C GLU A 48 -2.80 11.46 -26.16
N PHE A 49 -1.69 12.02 -26.65
CA PHE A 49 -0.36 11.79 -26.07
C PHE A 49 -0.28 12.28 -24.62
N VAL A 50 -0.73 13.50 -24.33
CA VAL A 50 -0.71 14.09 -22.98
C VAL A 50 -1.62 13.31 -22.04
N THR A 51 -2.83 12.95 -22.47
CA THR A 51 -3.80 12.16 -21.69
C THR A 51 -3.24 10.77 -21.36
N ARG A 52 -2.64 10.08 -22.33
CA ARG A 52 -2.00 8.77 -22.12
C ARG A 52 -0.79 8.87 -21.20
N SER A 53 0.05 9.89 -21.39
CA SER A 53 1.25 10.10 -20.58
C SER A 53 0.90 10.33 -19.11
N THR A 54 -0.03 11.26 -18.83
CA THR A 54 -0.45 11.56 -17.46
C THR A 54 -1.10 10.36 -16.77
N GLY A 55 -1.96 9.61 -17.47
CA GLY A 55 -2.57 8.38 -16.95
C GLY A 55 -1.53 7.28 -16.67
N THR A 56 -0.55 7.11 -17.57
CA THR A 56 0.54 6.13 -17.39
C THR A 56 1.39 6.46 -16.17
N TRP A 57 1.77 7.74 -15.99
CA TRP A 57 2.58 8.14 -14.83
C TRP A 57 1.82 8.05 -13.51
N ALA A 58 0.51 8.29 -13.50
CA ALA A 58 -0.34 8.01 -12.34
C ALA A 58 -0.27 6.52 -11.96
N LEU A 59 -0.40 5.61 -12.94
CA LEU A 59 -0.32 4.16 -12.73
C LEU A 59 1.08 3.69 -12.29
N VAL A 60 2.14 4.22 -12.90
CA VAL A 60 3.53 3.94 -12.52
C VAL A 60 3.75 4.31 -11.05
N LEU A 61 3.39 5.53 -10.65
CA LEU A 61 3.58 6.00 -9.28
C LEU A 61 2.70 5.24 -8.28
N LEU A 62 1.50 4.81 -8.68
CA LEU A 62 0.66 3.91 -7.90
C LEU A 62 1.37 2.55 -7.69
N CYS A 63 1.93 1.95 -8.74
CA CYS A 63 2.69 0.70 -8.67
C CYS A 63 3.91 0.84 -7.77
N VAL A 64 4.68 1.92 -7.90
CA VAL A 64 5.84 2.21 -7.04
C VAL A 64 5.40 2.37 -5.58
N THR A 65 4.29 3.06 -5.32
CA THR A 65 3.71 3.19 -3.97
C THR A 65 3.33 1.83 -3.39
N LEU A 66 2.74 0.95 -4.20
CA LEU A 66 2.40 -0.42 -3.82
C LEU A 66 3.65 -1.30 -3.66
N ALA A 67 4.75 -1.05 -4.36
CA ALA A 67 5.99 -1.82 -4.21
C ALA A 67 6.68 -1.60 -2.85
N ILE A 68 6.46 -0.47 -2.19
CA ILE A 68 7.11 -0.13 -0.89
C ILE A 68 6.91 -1.21 0.17
N THR A 69 5.72 -1.80 0.27
CA THR A 69 5.42 -2.81 1.30
C THR A 69 6.19 -4.12 1.11
N PRO A 70 6.12 -4.79 -0.06
CA PRO A 70 6.92 -5.98 -0.31
C PRO A 70 8.43 -5.67 -0.26
N LEU A 71 8.88 -4.55 -0.82
CA LEU A 71 10.30 -4.15 -0.78
C LEU A 71 10.82 -3.97 0.65
N ARG A 72 10.07 -3.26 1.52
CA ARG A 72 10.42 -3.16 2.94
C ARG A 72 10.53 -4.53 3.60
N HIS A 73 9.63 -5.45 3.25
CA HIS A 73 9.63 -6.76 3.89
C HIS A 73 10.82 -7.61 3.46
N TRP A 74 11.15 -7.58 2.18
CA TRP A 74 12.27 -8.33 1.62
C TRP A 74 13.62 -7.76 2.05
N SER A 75 13.79 -6.44 2.03
CA SER A 75 15.04 -5.76 2.39
C SER A 75 15.22 -5.48 3.88
N GLY A 76 14.15 -5.57 4.68
CA GLY A 76 14.14 -5.08 6.06
C GLY A 76 14.21 -3.54 6.20
N ALA A 77 14.31 -2.76 5.12
CA ALA A 77 14.46 -1.31 5.18
C ALA A 77 13.16 -0.59 5.60
N HIS A 78 13.04 -0.27 6.89
CA HIS A 78 11.88 0.43 7.45
C HIS A 78 11.73 1.87 6.92
N TRP A 79 12.83 2.52 6.50
CA TRP A 79 12.82 3.88 5.99
C TRP A 79 11.98 4.04 4.71
N LEU A 80 11.80 2.98 3.91
CA LEU A 80 10.99 2.97 2.69
C LEU A 80 9.54 3.43 2.93
N VAL A 81 8.97 3.11 4.09
CA VAL A 81 7.60 3.51 4.46
C VAL A 81 7.45 5.03 4.53
N ARG A 82 8.53 5.76 4.82
CA ARG A 82 8.54 7.23 4.88
C ARG A 82 8.41 7.90 3.51
N LEU A 83 8.56 7.14 2.41
CA LEU A 83 8.35 7.61 1.04
C LEU A 83 6.92 7.36 0.53
N ARG A 84 6.14 6.51 1.20
CA ARG A 84 4.82 6.06 0.70
C ARG A 84 3.84 7.19 0.49
N ARG A 85 3.75 8.11 1.45
CA ARG A 85 2.84 9.25 1.34
C ARG A 85 3.24 10.17 0.18
N LEU A 86 4.53 10.40 0.00
CA LEU A 86 5.05 11.23 -1.08
C LEU A 86 4.68 10.65 -2.45
N LEU A 87 5.00 9.38 -2.69
CA LEU A 87 4.73 8.70 -3.95
C LEU A 87 3.22 8.58 -4.23
N GLY A 88 2.42 8.28 -3.20
CA GLY A 88 0.96 8.21 -3.34
C GLY A 88 0.32 9.55 -3.67
N LEU A 89 0.81 10.66 -3.11
CA LEU A 89 0.34 12.00 -3.47
C LEU A 89 0.75 12.39 -4.89
N PHE A 90 1.93 11.97 -5.35
CA PHE A 90 2.31 12.15 -6.75
C PHE A 90 1.46 11.32 -7.71
N ALA A 91 1.14 10.07 -7.36
CA ALA A 91 0.20 9.27 -8.14
C ALA A 91 -1.16 9.98 -8.28
N PHE A 92 -1.66 10.56 -7.18
CA PHE A 92 -2.89 11.36 -7.20
C PHE A 92 -2.73 12.67 -7.99
N PHE A 93 -1.60 13.35 -7.90
CA PHE A 93 -1.30 14.54 -8.69
C PHE A 93 -1.42 14.27 -10.20
N TYR A 94 -0.79 13.20 -10.70
CA TYR A 94 -0.93 12.81 -12.11
C TYR A 94 -2.35 12.34 -12.46
N ALA A 95 -3.06 11.70 -11.52
CA ALA A 95 -4.47 11.38 -11.71
C ALA A 95 -5.34 12.65 -11.83
N CYS A 96 -5.04 13.71 -11.08
CA CYS A 96 -5.69 15.01 -11.24
C CYS A 96 -5.41 15.61 -12.62
N LEU A 97 -4.15 15.60 -13.08
CA LEU A 97 -3.81 16.07 -14.44
C LEU A 97 -4.59 15.28 -15.50
N HIS A 98 -4.60 13.96 -15.40
CA HIS A 98 -5.33 13.07 -16.30
C HIS A 98 -6.84 13.35 -16.29
N MET A 99 -7.44 13.49 -15.10
CA MET A 99 -8.86 13.80 -14.94
C MET A 99 -9.20 15.20 -15.47
N LEU A 100 -8.32 16.18 -15.27
CA LEU A 100 -8.53 17.56 -15.72
C LEU A 100 -8.61 17.65 -17.25
N LEU A 101 -7.85 16.82 -17.97
CA LEU A 101 -7.93 16.76 -19.43
C LEU A 101 -9.32 16.32 -19.88
N TRP A 102 -9.87 15.25 -19.29
CA TRP A 102 -11.24 14.84 -19.60
C TRP A 102 -12.28 15.88 -19.14
N PHE A 103 -12.16 16.38 -17.91
CA PHE A 103 -13.11 17.31 -17.29
C PHE A 103 -13.20 18.65 -18.03
N VAL A 104 -12.06 19.22 -18.43
CA VAL A 104 -11.98 20.54 -19.06
C VAL A 104 -11.98 20.45 -20.58
N VAL A 105 -11.13 19.57 -21.16
CA VAL A 105 -10.89 19.55 -22.60
C VAL A 105 -11.94 18.71 -23.32
N ASP A 106 -12.19 17.48 -22.86
CA ASP A 106 -13.13 16.58 -23.55
C ASP A 106 -14.60 16.94 -23.26
N GLN A 107 -14.91 17.36 -22.02
CA GLN A 107 -16.28 17.61 -21.56
C GLN A 107 -16.65 19.09 -21.48
N GLY A 108 -15.69 20.02 -21.63
CA GLY A 108 -15.96 21.45 -21.62
C GLY A 108 -16.59 21.98 -20.33
N LEU A 109 -16.36 21.30 -19.19
CA LEU A 109 -17.00 21.59 -17.90
C LEU A 109 -18.54 21.45 -17.89
N ASP A 110 -19.15 20.72 -18.83
CA ASP A 110 -20.59 20.44 -18.85
C ASP A 110 -20.92 19.22 -17.95
N PRO A 111 -21.59 19.41 -16.79
CA PRO A 111 -21.90 18.30 -15.89
C PRO A 111 -22.84 17.26 -16.50
N SER A 112 -23.69 17.67 -17.44
CA SER A 112 -24.66 16.77 -18.08
C SER A 112 -23.97 15.84 -19.08
N ALA A 113 -23.07 16.39 -19.91
CA ALA A 113 -22.22 15.63 -20.82
C ALA A 113 -21.34 14.65 -20.05
N MET A 114 -20.70 15.12 -18.97
CA MET A 114 -19.86 14.28 -18.11
C MET A 114 -20.64 13.11 -17.53
N LEU A 115 -21.81 13.35 -16.93
CA LEU A 115 -22.62 12.30 -16.33
C LEU A 115 -23.03 11.27 -17.38
N ALA A 116 -23.45 11.73 -18.56
CA ALA A 116 -23.78 10.85 -19.67
C ALA A 116 -22.56 10.01 -20.12
N ASP A 117 -21.37 10.59 -20.19
CA ASP A 117 -20.12 9.88 -20.55
C ASP A 117 -19.75 8.83 -19.51
N VAL A 118 -19.83 9.17 -18.21
CA VAL A 118 -19.57 8.24 -17.09
C VAL A 118 -20.53 7.06 -17.11
N ILE A 119 -21.81 7.26 -17.42
CA ILE A 119 -22.81 6.19 -17.44
C ILE A 119 -22.66 5.32 -18.70
N LYS A 120 -22.43 5.92 -19.86
CA LYS A 120 -22.42 5.21 -21.14
C LYS A 120 -21.14 4.42 -21.39
N ARG A 121 -20.02 4.80 -20.78
CA ARG A 121 -18.70 4.23 -21.10
C ARG A 121 -18.07 3.57 -19.87
N PRO A 122 -18.06 2.23 -19.80
CA PRO A 122 -17.54 1.48 -18.64
C PRO A 122 -16.12 1.85 -18.23
N PHE A 123 -15.25 2.15 -19.20
CA PHE A 123 -13.87 2.55 -18.90
C PHE A 123 -13.83 3.91 -18.20
N ILE A 124 -14.66 4.88 -18.59
CA ILE A 124 -14.77 6.17 -17.90
C ILE A 124 -15.32 5.97 -16.49
N THR A 125 -16.33 5.11 -16.31
CA THR A 125 -16.86 4.76 -14.98
C THR A 125 -15.76 4.22 -14.05
N ALA A 126 -14.92 3.29 -14.56
CA ALA A 126 -13.82 2.72 -13.80
C ALA A 126 -12.77 3.77 -13.42
N GLY A 127 -12.39 4.64 -14.38
CA GLY A 127 -11.43 5.72 -14.16
C GLY A 127 -11.92 6.76 -13.16
N PHE A 128 -13.16 7.21 -13.30
CA PHE A 128 -13.80 8.16 -12.39
C PHE A 128 -13.92 7.59 -10.96
N THR A 129 -14.34 6.32 -10.85
CA THR A 129 -14.42 5.65 -9.54
C THR A 129 -13.04 5.52 -8.89
N ALA A 130 -12.01 5.13 -9.65
CA ALA A 130 -10.64 5.08 -9.16
C ALA A 130 -10.17 6.45 -8.66
N PHE A 131 -10.42 7.52 -9.43
CA PHE A 131 -10.08 8.89 -9.06
C PHE A 131 -10.80 9.34 -7.78
N ALA A 132 -12.11 9.10 -7.67
CA ALA A 132 -12.88 9.46 -6.47
C ALA A 132 -12.34 8.76 -5.22
N LEU A 133 -12.01 7.47 -5.32
CA LEU A 133 -11.35 6.73 -4.23
C LEU A 133 -9.97 7.31 -3.91
N MET A 134 -9.15 7.64 -4.92
CA MET A 134 -7.85 8.29 -4.70
C MET A 134 -7.99 9.65 -4.02
N ALA A 135 -9.01 10.44 -4.37
CA ALA A 135 -9.28 11.73 -3.73
C ALA A 135 -9.57 11.56 -2.23
N ILE A 136 -10.40 10.58 -1.85
CA ILE A 136 -10.64 10.22 -0.45
C ILE A 136 -9.33 9.84 0.27
N LEU A 137 -8.47 9.05 -0.37
CA LEU A 137 -7.17 8.66 0.18
C LEU A 137 -6.22 9.86 0.34
N ALA A 138 -6.22 10.79 -0.60
CA ALA A 138 -5.39 11.99 -0.59
C ALA A 138 -5.82 12.96 0.53
N VAL A 139 -7.12 13.23 0.65
CA VAL A 139 -7.71 14.09 1.70
C VAL A 139 -7.47 13.51 3.10
N THR A 140 -7.40 12.19 3.22
CA THR A 140 -7.11 11.50 4.50
C THR A 140 -5.62 11.22 4.73
N SER A 141 -4.73 11.75 3.90
CA SER A 141 -3.27 11.61 4.05
C SER A 141 -2.59 12.57 5.04
N PRO A 142 -3.10 13.80 5.33
CA PRO A 142 -2.47 14.71 6.28
C PRO A 142 -2.43 14.16 7.70
N HIS A 143 -1.31 14.41 8.42
CA HIS A 143 -1.11 13.90 9.78
C HIS A 143 -2.23 14.29 10.76
N ALA A 144 -2.81 15.48 10.61
CA ALA A 144 -3.95 15.91 11.42
C ALA A 144 -5.17 15.00 11.26
N VAL A 145 -5.49 14.60 10.03
CA VAL A 145 -6.63 13.71 9.74
C VAL A 145 -6.35 12.29 10.24
N VAL A 146 -5.11 11.80 10.08
CA VAL A 146 -4.71 10.49 10.62
C VAL A 146 -4.89 10.43 12.14
N ARG A 147 -4.51 11.50 12.86
CA ARG A 147 -4.69 11.58 14.32
C ARG A 147 -6.17 11.60 14.71
N ARG A 148 -7.03 12.32 13.95
CA ARG A 148 -8.47 12.41 14.21
C ARG A 148 -9.23 11.10 13.93
N LEU A 149 -8.92 10.40 12.83
CA LEU A 149 -9.57 9.13 12.47
C LEU A 149 -9.13 7.95 13.34
N GLY A 150 -7.91 8.02 13.87
CA GLY A 150 -7.25 6.92 14.55
C GLY A 150 -6.65 5.91 13.57
N GLY A 151 -5.54 5.28 13.98
CA GLY A 151 -4.73 4.43 13.10
C GLY A 151 -5.50 3.25 12.48
N ARG A 152 -6.42 2.62 13.22
CA ARG A 152 -7.18 1.45 12.75
C ARG A 152 -8.14 1.81 11.60
N ARG A 153 -8.96 2.84 11.79
CA ARG A 153 -9.93 3.30 10.76
C ARG A 153 -9.20 3.84 9.53
N TRP A 154 -8.14 4.63 9.74
CA TRP A 154 -7.30 5.13 8.67
C TRP A 154 -6.68 4.00 7.84
N GLN A 155 -6.13 2.96 8.49
CA GLN A 155 -5.59 1.79 7.80
C GLN A 155 -6.66 1.03 7.01
N MET A 156 -7.89 0.93 7.53
CA MET A 156 -9.00 0.30 6.82
C MET A 156 -9.37 1.08 5.56
N LEU A 157 -9.52 2.40 5.67
CA LEU A 157 -9.80 3.29 4.54
C LEU A 157 -8.69 3.23 3.49
N HIS A 158 -7.42 3.24 3.91
CA HIS A 158 -6.27 3.19 2.99
C HIS A 158 -6.07 1.83 2.31
N ARG A 159 -6.85 0.78 2.65
CA ARG A 159 -6.92 -0.46 1.86
C ARG A 159 -7.67 -0.27 0.53
N LEU A 160 -8.46 0.80 0.38
CA LEU A 160 -9.11 1.14 -0.89
C LEU A 160 -8.10 1.33 -2.03
N VAL A 161 -6.82 1.56 -1.73
CA VAL A 161 -5.75 1.61 -2.73
C VAL A 161 -5.66 0.32 -3.57
N TYR A 162 -6.08 -0.83 -3.03
CA TYR A 162 -6.11 -2.08 -3.78
C TYR A 162 -7.26 -2.10 -4.80
N VAL A 163 -8.41 -1.54 -4.42
CA VAL A 163 -9.55 -1.35 -5.34
C VAL A 163 -9.16 -0.36 -6.43
N VAL A 164 -8.52 0.76 -6.07
CA VAL A 164 -7.97 1.72 -7.03
C VAL A 164 -7.04 1.05 -8.03
N ALA A 165 -6.13 0.19 -7.58
CA ALA A 165 -5.19 -0.49 -8.47
C ALA A 165 -5.89 -1.40 -9.50
N VAL A 166 -6.91 -2.16 -9.06
CA VAL A 166 -7.71 -3.00 -9.95
C VAL A 166 -8.51 -2.15 -10.94
N LEU A 167 -9.18 -1.10 -10.46
CA LEU A 167 -9.95 -0.20 -11.31
C LEU A 167 -9.07 0.54 -12.33
N ALA A 168 -7.85 0.92 -11.96
CA ALA A 168 -6.90 1.56 -12.87
C ALA A 168 -6.48 0.62 -14.01
N ILE A 169 -6.25 -0.66 -13.72
CA ILE A 169 -5.98 -1.68 -14.74
C ILE A 169 -7.20 -1.91 -15.63
N LEU A 170 -8.40 -2.04 -15.05
CA LEU A 170 -9.64 -2.23 -15.83
C LEU A 170 -9.92 -1.03 -16.75
N HIS A 171 -9.78 0.19 -16.23
CA HIS A 171 -9.88 1.42 -17.00
C HIS A 171 -8.92 1.41 -18.19
N TYR A 172 -7.64 1.09 -17.95
CA TYR A 172 -6.64 1.05 -19.01
C TYR A 172 -6.92 -0.07 -20.03
N TRP A 173 -7.31 -1.24 -19.54
CA TRP A 173 -7.61 -2.41 -20.37
C TRP A 173 -8.77 -2.14 -21.33
N TRP A 174 -9.91 -1.64 -20.84
CA TRP A 174 -11.06 -1.36 -21.69
C TRP A 174 -10.80 -0.24 -22.70
N HIS A 175 -10.04 0.79 -22.32
CA HIS A 175 -9.64 1.83 -23.27
C HIS A 175 -8.81 1.26 -24.43
N LYS A 176 -7.92 0.31 -24.14
CA LYS A 176 -7.07 -0.35 -25.13
C LYS A 176 -7.77 -1.48 -25.90
N ALA A 177 -8.81 -2.08 -25.34
CA ALA A 177 -9.54 -3.19 -25.95
C ALA A 177 -10.16 -2.82 -27.30
N GLY A 178 -10.70 -1.60 -27.44
CA GLY A 178 -11.23 -1.12 -28.71
C GLY A 178 -10.18 -0.95 -29.82
N LYS A 179 -8.88 -0.98 -29.48
CA LYS A 179 -7.77 -0.84 -30.42
C LYS A 179 -6.95 -2.14 -30.57
N ASN A 180 -7.37 -3.23 -29.92
CA ASN A 180 -6.64 -4.50 -29.86
C ASN A 180 -5.14 -4.36 -29.45
N ASP A 181 -4.84 -3.37 -28.61
CA ASP A 181 -3.47 -3.00 -28.22
C ASP A 181 -3.23 -3.29 -26.73
N PHE A 182 -2.97 -4.55 -26.40
CA PHE A 182 -2.89 -5.02 -25.01
C PHE A 182 -1.48 -5.09 -24.43
N GLY A 183 -0.44 -4.72 -25.18
CA GLY A 183 0.96 -4.94 -24.79
C GLY A 183 1.31 -4.28 -23.46
N GLU A 184 1.17 -2.96 -23.39
CA GLU A 184 1.52 -2.20 -22.19
C GLU A 184 0.62 -2.52 -20.99
N VAL A 185 -0.69 -2.64 -21.20
CA VAL A 185 -1.64 -2.87 -20.11
C VAL A 185 -1.43 -4.24 -19.44
N THR A 186 -1.05 -5.27 -20.22
CA THR A 186 -0.75 -6.60 -19.68
C THR A 186 0.47 -6.57 -18.75
N ILE A 187 1.50 -5.78 -19.07
CA ILE A 187 2.68 -5.61 -18.21
C ILE A 187 2.28 -5.00 -16.87
N TYR A 188 1.50 -3.91 -16.88
CA TYR A 188 1.04 -3.28 -15.64
C TYR A 188 0.09 -4.18 -14.85
N ALA A 189 -0.78 -4.93 -15.53
CA ALA A 189 -1.67 -5.89 -14.91
C ALA A 189 -0.87 -6.98 -14.18
N ALA A 190 0.18 -7.51 -14.80
CA ALA A 190 1.07 -8.49 -14.17
C ALA A 190 1.80 -7.91 -12.95
N VAL A 191 2.32 -6.68 -13.05
CA VAL A 191 2.96 -5.98 -11.92
C VAL A 191 1.98 -5.81 -10.75
N VAL A 192 0.77 -5.32 -11.00
CA VAL A 192 -0.27 -5.15 -9.97
C VAL A 192 -0.65 -6.50 -9.37
N ALA A 193 -0.85 -7.54 -10.19
CA ALA A 193 -1.18 -8.88 -9.73
C ALA A 193 -0.10 -9.45 -8.79
N VAL A 194 1.18 -9.31 -9.14
CA VAL A 194 2.30 -9.72 -8.28
C VAL A 194 2.31 -8.93 -6.97
N LEU A 195 2.15 -7.60 -7.03
CA LEU A 195 2.19 -6.72 -5.86
C LEU A 195 1.04 -6.96 -4.88
N LEU A 196 -0.15 -7.28 -5.38
CA LEU A 196 -1.33 -7.62 -4.56
C LEU A 196 -1.28 -9.07 -4.09
N GLY A 197 -0.86 -10.01 -4.95
CA GLY A 197 -0.67 -11.42 -4.61
C GLY A 197 0.33 -11.60 -3.47
N ALA A 198 1.48 -10.92 -3.52
CA ALA A 198 2.48 -10.93 -2.45
C ALA A 198 1.91 -10.46 -1.09
N ARG A 199 0.95 -9.52 -1.11
CA ARG A 199 0.26 -9.06 0.11
C ARG A 199 -0.74 -10.08 0.62
N MET A 200 -1.49 -10.70 -0.28
CA MET A 200 -2.52 -11.68 0.06
C MET A 200 -1.89 -12.92 0.70
N VAL A 201 -0.83 -13.47 0.08
CA VAL A 201 -0.05 -14.58 0.64
C VAL A 201 0.47 -14.23 2.04
N ARG A 202 0.98 -13.01 2.23
CA ARG A 202 1.48 -12.57 3.54
C ARG A 202 0.37 -12.45 4.59
N ALA A 203 -0.78 -11.90 4.22
CA ALA A 203 -1.92 -11.78 5.12
C ALA A 203 -2.42 -13.16 5.54
N TRP A 204 -2.46 -14.11 4.60
CA TRP A 204 -2.82 -15.49 4.85
C TRP A 204 -1.84 -16.21 5.78
N ARG A 205 -0.52 -16.13 5.53
CA ARG A 205 0.51 -16.70 6.41
C ARG A 205 0.41 -16.20 7.85
N ARG A 206 0.15 -14.90 8.05
CA ARG A 206 -0.01 -14.31 9.40
C ARG A 206 -1.24 -14.87 10.11
N ARG A 207 -2.37 -15.03 9.42
CA ARG A 207 -3.60 -15.61 9.98
C ARG A 207 -3.38 -17.06 10.41
N MET A 208 -2.65 -17.83 9.60
CA MET A 208 -2.33 -19.23 9.90
C MET A 208 -1.41 -19.36 11.13
N GLN A 209 -0.46 -18.43 11.32
CA GLN A 209 0.41 -18.40 12.50
C GLN A 209 -0.36 -18.06 13.78
N THR A 210 -1.35 -17.18 13.71
CA THR A 210 -2.20 -16.82 14.85
C THR A 210 -3.29 -17.85 15.17
N ALA A 211 -3.62 -18.73 14.22
CA ALA A 211 -4.63 -19.78 14.37
C ALA A 211 -4.07 -21.11 14.87
N LYS A 212 -2.75 -21.26 15.00
CA LYS A 212 -2.15 -22.45 15.61
C LYS A 212 -2.44 -22.44 17.13
N PRO A 213 -3.22 -23.39 17.68
CA PRO A 213 -3.46 -23.45 19.12
C PRO A 213 -2.13 -23.72 19.84
N ALA A 214 -1.93 -23.06 20.98
CA ALA A 214 -0.89 -23.46 21.93
C ALA A 214 -1.30 -24.82 22.54
N GLY A 215 -0.98 -25.91 21.85
CA GLY A 215 -1.30 -27.27 22.26
C GLY A 215 -0.04 -28.09 22.52
N LYS A 216 0.46 -28.03 23.76
CA LYS A 216 0.95 -29.15 24.61
C LYS A 216 1.86 -28.60 25.72
N ALA A 217 1.25 -28.23 26.84
CA ALA A 217 1.91 -28.12 28.14
C ALA A 217 0.91 -28.53 29.23
N GLN A 218 0.53 -29.80 29.23
CA GLN A 218 0.11 -30.61 30.39
C GLN A 218 -0.45 -31.92 29.84
N ASP A 219 0.25 -33.01 30.12
CA ASP A 219 -0.32 -34.33 30.43
C ASP A 219 0.83 -35.16 31.00
N GLY A 220 0.79 -35.36 32.32
CA GLY A 220 1.81 -36.09 33.06
C GLY A 220 1.73 -35.89 34.57
N ALA A 221 0.51 -35.81 35.13
CA ALA A 221 0.29 -36.01 36.55
C ALA A 221 -0.66 -37.21 36.73
N GLY A 222 -0.15 -38.27 37.35
CA GLY A 222 -0.93 -39.24 38.12
C GLY A 222 -1.06 -40.64 37.53
N ASP A 223 -0.26 -41.58 38.04
CA ASP A 223 -0.66 -42.89 38.60
C ASP A 223 0.61 -43.54 39.21
N SER A 224 0.69 -44.29 40.31
CA SER A 224 -0.27 -44.99 41.17
C SER A 224 0.39 -45.32 42.52
N THR A 225 -0.44 -45.51 43.54
CA THR A 225 -0.27 -46.09 44.88
C THR A 225 0.71 -47.26 45.12
N GLY A 226 1.27 -47.33 46.34
CA GLY A 226 1.44 -48.59 47.10
C GLY A 226 2.81 -48.83 47.77
N GLY A 227 2.85 -48.99 49.11
CA GLY A 227 3.97 -49.66 49.80
C GLY A 227 4.44 -49.09 51.15
N GLU A 228 3.65 -49.36 52.19
CA GLU A 228 4.00 -49.63 53.60
C GLU A 228 5.51 -49.75 54.01
N ALA A 229 5.94 -49.07 55.08
CA ALA A 229 6.64 -49.65 56.25
C ALA A 229 7.23 -48.57 57.21
N VAL A 230 6.68 -48.53 58.43
CA VAL A 230 7.36 -48.58 59.74
C VAL A 230 8.76 -47.95 59.87
N ARG A 231 8.95 -46.99 60.81
CA ARG A 231 9.76 -47.16 62.05
C ARG A 231 9.98 -45.84 62.85
N MET A 232 9.34 -45.81 64.03
CA MET A 232 9.91 -45.43 65.35
C MET A 232 10.52 -44.02 65.61
N MET A 233 9.85 -43.31 66.53
CA MET A 233 10.28 -42.31 67.54
C MET A 233 11.68 -42.53 68.19
N PRO A 234 12.23 -41.64 69.06
CA PRO A 234 11.72 -40.33 69.57
C PRO A 234 12.77 -39.19 69.77
N ALA A 235 12.26 -38.06 70.28
CA ALA A 235 12.86 -37.08 71.21
C ALA A 235 14.01 -36.16 70.74
N ASP A 236 13.82 -34.83 70.86
CA ASP A 236 14.36 -34.09 72.00
C ASP A 236 13.66 -32.73 72.19
N ARG A 237 13.76 -32.27 73.43
CA ARG A 237 13.15 -31.14 74.13
C ARG A 237 13.74 -29.80 73.69
N GLY A 238 13.05 -28.72 74.05
CA GLY A 238 13.77 -27.57 74.62
C GLY A 238 13.16 -26.19 74.37
N THR A 239 12.45 -25.68 75.39
CA THR A 239 12.58 -24.33 75.98
C THR A 239 12.41 -23.10 75.06
N SER A 240 11.32 -22.33 75.26
CA SER A 240 11.28 -21.03 75.99
C SER A 240 11.91 -19.87 75.19
N SER A 241 11.45 -18.62 75.19
CA SER A 241 10.57 -17.85 76.05
C SER A 241 10.06 -16.65 75.25
N SER A 242 9.08 -15.95 75.82
CA SER A 242 8.69 -14.59 75.49
C SER A 242 9.87 -13.60 75.52
N ASP A 243 9.77 -12.49 74.79
CA ASP A 243 9.54 -11.17 75.41
C ASP A 243 9.51 -10.04 74.36
N ALA A 244 8.57 -9.10 74.62
CA ALA A 244 8.46 -7.70 74.18
C ALA A 244 8.14 -7.38 72.70
#